data_AF-A0A951W5F5-F1
#
_entry.id   AF-A0A951W5F5-F1
#
_cell.length_a   1.000
_cell.length_b   1.000
_cell.length_c   1.000
_cell.angle_alpha   90.00
_cell.angle_beta   90.00
_cell.angle_gamma   90.00
#
_symmetry.space_group_name_H-M   'P 1'
#
loop_
_entity.id
_entity.type
_entity.pdbx_description
1 polymer ?
#
loop_
_entity_poly.entity_id
_entity_poly.type
_entity_poly.pdbx_seq_one_letter_code
_entity_poly.pdbx_strand_id
1 'polypeptide(L)'
;MTSLRATRIDPQVNFAWDTGIPHPSLAGDYFSVCWTGFITPVQGGSYTFYVTADDGVRLWVNNVLLVNEWKNQAPTEYSAAVTLTAGTAHSIRIDYYENSGGATMKLEWEGPGQSRAPVAAARLTPGTGLGDRLLDWHRNPANGHFYKIIGPAMTWAAGKAQAAALGGHLVTVNDAAENAWLLGMFRPVTDNAFIGANDIAAEGAWVWDQNGANFWNGAADGAAVSGFYTNWNSGEPNDSNGEDVAVMNLASGVWNDLNVARERYRIVESEAGKINYSGPEPPAATIVVGRRFQAKVVVRRPVGTATYQWYKNDVLIPGATTATLTIPDVGYVHAGRYTCEIKDDSPATVMTSAVTLGVVETLQVPALSVSGLAGLAALLALAGMMRRRGK
;
A
#
# COMPACT_ATOMS: atom_id res chain seq x y z
N MET A 1 -16.76 5.33 14.04
CA MET A 1 -17.52 4.67 12.95
C MET A 1 -18.52 3.70 13.56
N THR A 2 -19.65 3.52 12.89
CA THR A 2 -20.73 2.60 13.28
C THR A 2 -20.42 1.16 12.85
N SER A 3 -21.28 0.20 13.20
CA SER A 3 -21.15 -1.20 12.77
C SER A 3 -21.34 -1.34 11.25
N LEU A 4 -20.56 -2.22 10.62
CA LEU A 4 -20.67 -2.51 9.18
C LEU A 4 -22.08 -3.02 8.83
N ARG A 5 -22.64 -2.50 7.74
CA ARG A 5 -23.98 -2.85 7.21
C ARG A 5 -23.98 -3.30 5.76
N ALA A 6 -23.01 -2.87 4.96
CA ALA A 6 -22.86 -3.22 3.56
C ALA A 6 -21.46 -2.85 3.05
N THR A 7 -21.10 -3.43 1.91
CA THR A 7 -19.89 -3.08 1.14
C THR A 7 -20.27 -2.93 -0.32
N ARG A 8 -19.72 -1.93 -1.00
CA ARG A 8 -19.85 -1.76 -2.45
C ARG A 8 -18.63 -1.06 -3.02
N ILE A 9 -18.50 -1.09 -4.35
CA ILE A 9 -17.53 -0.28 -5.08
C ILE A 9 -18.22 0.98 -5.56
N ASP A 10 -17.67 2.13 -5.18
CA ASP A 10 -18.06 3.42 -5.71
C ASP A 10 -17.06 3.85 -6.79
N PRO A 11 -17.48 4.07 -8.05
CA PRO A 11 -16.58 4.47 -9.12
C PRO A 11 -15.98 5.86 -8.90
N GLN A 12 -16.64 6.69 -8.10
CA GLN A 12 -16.18 7.99 -7.62
C GLN A 12 -16.74 8.26 -6.23
N VAL A 13 -16.05 9.10 -5.45
CA VAL A 13 -16.60 9.69 -4.23
C VAL A 13 -17.11 11.08 -4.58
N ASN A 14 -18.35 11.16 -5.08
CA ASN A 14 -19.01 12.41 -5.43
C ASN A 14 -20.52 12.28 -5.25
N PHE A 15 -20.95 12.32 -4.00
CA PHE A 15 -22.32 12.05 -3.57
C PHE A 15 -22.96 13.27 -2.93
N ALA A 16 -24.19 13.55 -3.35
CA ALA A 16 -25.12 14.45 -2.68
C ALA A 16 -26.40 13.63 -2.48
N TRP A 17 -26.55 13.05 -1.28
CA TRP A 17 -27.71 12.23 -0.97
C TRP A 17 -28.89 13.08 -0.55
N ASP A 18 -28.67 14.34 -0.15
CA ASP A 18 -29.67 15.16 0.54
C ASP A 18 -30.28 14.33 1.69
N THR A 19 -31.60 14.12 1.72
CA THR A 19 -32.26 13.27 2.72
C THR A 19 -32.31 11.77 2.34
N GLY A 20 -31.61 11.38 1.28
CA GLY A 20 -31.52 10.01 0.78
C GLY A 20 -30.54 9.13 1.55
N ILE A 21 -30.34 7.90 1.07
CA ILE A 21 -29.50 6.89 1.73
C ILE A 21 -28.37 6.39 0.82
N PRO A 22 -27.18 6.14 1.35
CA PRO A 22 -26.08 5.57 0.57
C PRO A 22 -26.32 4.10 0.23
N HIS A 23 -27.10 3.36 1.02
CA HIS A 23 -27.39 1.94 0.77
C HIS A 23 -28.74 1.55 1.38
N PRO A 24 -29.53 0.64 0.77
CA PRO A 24 -30.84 0.22 1.31
C PRO A 24 -30.83 -0.39 2.71
N SER A 25 -29.68 -0.84 3.21
CA SER A 25 -29.51 -1.36 4.58
C SER A 25 -29.18 -0.29 5.63
N LEU A 26 -29.18 0.98 5.23
CA LEU A 26 -28.87 2.13 6.08
C LEU A 26 -30.08 3.07 6.19
N ALA A 27 -30.15 3.80 7.29
CA ALA A 27 -31.07 4.92 7.47
C ALA A 27 -30.45 6.20 6.86
N GLY A 28 -31.28 7.24 6.66
CA GLY A 28 -30.85 8.57 6.19
C GLY A 28 -29.90 9.28 7.15
N ASP A 29 -30.02 8.97 8.43
CA ASP A 29 -29.21 9.55 9.51
C ASP A 29 -28.39 8.48 10.24
N TYR A 30 -27.42 8.93 11.04
CA TYR A 30 -26.61 8.08 11.92
C TYR A 30 -25.85 6.96 11.21
N PHE A 31 -25.29 7.25 10.04
CA PHE A 31 -24.46 6.31 9.29
C PHE A 31 -23.02 6.78 9.15
N SER A 32 -22.13 5.86 8.80
CA SER A 32 -20.75 6.20 8.44
C SER A 32 -20.32 5.39 7.22
N VAL A 33 -19.43 5.98 6.41
CA VAL A 33 -18.87 5.35 5.23
C VAL A 33 -17.35 5.44 5.31
N CYS A 34 -16.68 4.35 4.94
CA CYS A 34 -15.23 4.28 4.82
C CYS A 34 -14.90 3.90 3.38
N TRP A 35 -14.34 4.83 2.62
CA TRP A 35 -13.77 4.54 1.30
C TRP A 35 -12.29 4.28 1.43
N THR A 36 -11.82 3.30 0.68
CA THR A 36 -10.43 2.88 0.69
C THR A 36 -10.03 2.51 -0.73
N GLY A 37 -8.81 2.82 -1.13
CA GLY A 37 -8.31 2.46 -2.45
C GLY A 37 -7.01 3.15 -2.78
N PHE A 38 -6.81 3.38 -4.07
CA PHE A 38 -5.63 4.05 -4.58
C PHE A 38 -6.01 5.13 -5.57
N ILE A 39 -5.18 6.16 -5.62
CA ILE A 39 -5.20 7.20 -6.66
C ILE A 39 -3.90 7.17 -7.47
N THR A 40 -4.01 7.18 -8.79
CA THR A 40 -2.87 7.13 -9.70
C THR A 40 -2.86 8.36 -10.62
N PRO A 41 -2.01 9.37 -10.37
CA PRO A 41 -1.95 10.58 -11.19
C PRO A 41 -1.21 10.33 -12.50
N VAL A 42 -1.59 11.06 -13.55
CA VAL A 42 -0.89 10.99 -14.85
C VAL A 42 0.47 11.69 -14.78
N GLN A 43 0.53 12.81 -14.08
CA GLN A 43 1.74 13.62 -13.93
C GLN A 43 2.15 13.66 -12.46
N GLY A 44 3.44 13.85 -12.20
CA GLY A 44 3.96 13.99 -10.85
C GLY A 44 3.95 15.46 -10.42
N GLY A 45 3.81 15.71 -9.12
CA GLY A 45 3.89 17.04 -8.55
C GLY A 45 2.91 17.26 -7.41
N SER A 46 2.69 18.52 -7.05
CA SER A 46 1.78 18.90 -5.96
C SER A 46 0.33 18.84 -6.42
N TYR A 47 -0.46 17.98 -5.77
CA TYR A 47 -1.91 17.91 -5.95
C TYR A 47 -2.61 18.48 -4.72
N THR A 48 -3.62 19.30 -4.92
CA THR A 48 -4.53 19.75 -3.85
C THR A 48 -5.79 18.90 -3.90
N PHE A 49 -6.11 18.23 -2.80
CA PHE A 49 -7.36 17.52 -2.62
C PHE A 49 -8.37 18.42 -1.93
N TYR A 50 -9.63 18.32 -2.35
CA TYR A 50 -10.77 19.00 -1.75
C TYR A 50 -11.78 17.94 -1.32
N VAL A 51 -12.25 18.04 -0.08
CA VAL A 51 -13.35 17.23 0.44
C VAL A 51 -14.47 18.12 0.92
N THR A 52 -15.68 17.89 0.43
CA THR A 52 -16.90 18.55 0.92
C THR A 52 -17.73 17.53 1.68
N ALA A 53 -18.03 17.79 2.96
CA ALA A 53 -18.79 16.88 3.80
C ALA A 53 -19.86 17.59 4.63
N ASP A 54 -20.99 16.92 4.80
CA ASP A 54 -22.04 17.14 5.80
C ASP A 54 -22.32 15.76 6.38
N ASP A 55 -21.95 15.37 7.59
CA ASP A 55 -21.22 16.10 8.64
C ASP A 55 -19.68 15.91 8.54
N GLY A 56 -19.11 14.93 9.25
CA GLY A 56 -17.69 14.88 9.57
C GLY A 56 -16.87 14.04 8.60
N VAL A 57 -15.62 14.46 8.36
CA VAL A 57 -14.73 13.84 7.37
C VAL A 57 -13.28 13.76 7.84
N ARG A 58 -12.59 12.67 7.44
CA ARG A 58 -11.13 12.54 7.54
C ARG A 58 -10.58 11.98 6.23
N LEU A 59 -9.50 12.56 5.72
CA LEU A 59 -8.83 12.13 4.49
C LEU A 59 -7.38 11.75 4.80
N TRP A 60 -6.96 10.59 4.30
CA TRP A 60 -5.56 10.18 4.26
C TRP A 60 -5.12 9.92 2.83
N VAL A 61 -3.89 10.33 2.50
CA VAL A 61 -3.20 9.93 1.28
C VAL A 61 -1.80 9.44 1.65
N ASN A 62 -1.36 8.29 1.13
CA ASN A 62 -0.11 7.62 1.51
C ASN A 62 0.02 7.46 3.04
N ASN A 63 -1.09 7.16 3.72
CA ASN A 63 -1.21 7.03 5.17
C ASN A 63 -0.90 8.31 5.98
N VAL A 64 -0.79 9.47 5.32
CA VAL A 64 -0.68 10.78 5.98
C VAL A 64 -2.08 11.37 6.11
N LEU A 65 -2.47 11.74 7.34
CA LEU A 65 -3.74 12.42 7.62
C LEU A 65 -3.67 13.85 7.10
N LEU A 66 -4.45 14.16 6.07
CA LEU A 66 -4.48 15.46 5.41
C LEU A 66 -5.61 16.37 5.92
N VAL A 67 -6.78 15.80 6.19
CA VAL A 67 -7.97 16.50 6.72
C VAL A 67 -8.51 15.74 7.92
N ASN A 68 -8.86 16.43 9.00
CA ASN A 68 -9.36 15.81 10.24
C ASN A 68 -10.49 16.62 10.91
N GLU A 69 -11.67 16.64 10.29
CA GLU A 69 -12.80 17.47 10.70
C GLU A 69 -13.97 16.57 11.12
N TRP A 70 -13.83 15.95 12.29
CA TRP A 70 -14.80 14.97 12.82
C TRP A 70 -15.79 15.62 13.78
N LYS A 71 -16.65 16.50 13.24
CA LYS A 71 -17.63 17.28 14.00
C LYS A 71 -18.92 17.46 13.18
N ASN A 72 -20.02 17.76 13.87
CA ASN A 72 -21.29 18.05 13.22
C ASN A 72 -21.24 19.44 12.59
N GLN A 73 -21.74 19.56 11.36
CA GLN A 73 -21.66 20.78 10.55
C GLN A 73 -22.53 20.66 9.30
N ALA A 74 -23.03 21.79 8.81
CA ALA A 74 -23.60 21.88 7.46
C ALA A 74 -22.51 21.59 6.38
N PRO A 75 -22.89 21.44 5.09
CA PRO A 75 -21.95 21.07 4.04
C PRO A 75 -20.76 22.04 3.97
N THR A 76 -19.58 21.54 4.32
CA THR A 76 -18.36 22.35 4.46
C THR A 76 -17.22 21.72 3.67
N GLU A 77 -16.45 22.58 2.99
CA GLU A 77 -15.28 22.18 2.20
C GLU A 77 -13.98 22.34 3.01
N TYR A 78 -13.11 21.35 2.90
CA TYR A 78 -11.74 21.36 3.38
C TYR A 78 -10.78 20.96 2.27
N SER A 79 -9.53 21.42 2.34
CA SER A 79 -8.52 21.08 1.36
C SER A 79 -7.13 20.93 1.97
N ALA A 80 -6.30 20.14 1.30
CA ALA A 80 -4.91 19.92 1.67
C ALA A 80 -4.10 19.48 0.45
N ALA A 81 -2.84 19.89 0.39
CA ALA A 81 -1.93 19.53 -0.69
C ALA A 81 -1.00 18.36 -0.30
N VAL A 82 -0.67 17.52 -1.27
CA VAL A 82 0.30 16.42 -1.15
C VAL A 82 1.04 16.25 -2.47
N THR A 83 2.34 15.92 -2.41
CA THR A 83 3.11 15.59 -3.61
C THR A 83 2.88 14.13 -3.99
N LEU A 84 2.53 13.89 -5.26
CA LEU A 84 2.32 12.56 -5.81
C LEU A 84 3.32 12.28 -6.95
N THR A 85 3.61 11.01 -7.18
CA THR A 85 4.53 10.54 -8.21
C THR A 85 3.74 10.06 -9.42
N ALA A 86 4.11 10.52 -10.63
CA ALA A 86 3.45 10.14 -11.88
C ALA A 86 3.35 8.62 -12.02
N GLY A 87 2.18 8.13 -12.44
CA GLY A 87 1.93 6.72 -12.76
C GLY A 87 2.00 5.76 -11.56
N THR A 88 2.21 6.25 -10.35
CA THR A 88 2.32 5.42 -9.13
C THR A 88 0.99 5.43 -8.37
N ALA A 89 0.57 4.26 -7.91
CA ALA A 89 -0.61 4.14 -7.06
C ALA A 89 -0.29 4.66 -5.65
N HIS A 90 -1.07 5.64 -5.18
CA HIS A 90 -0.98 6.20 -3.84
C HIS A 90 -2.19 5.80 -3.02
N SER A 91 -2.01 5.29 -1.81
CA SER A 91 -3.14 4.87 -0.98
C SER A 91 -4.02 6.08 -0.64
N ILE A 92 -5.34 5.89 -0.69
CA ILE A 92 -6.32 6.88 -0.25
C ILE A 92 -7.33 6.23 0.68
N ARG A 93 -7.67 6.94 1.75
CA ARG A 93 -8.73 6.57 2.69
C ARG A 93 -9.56 7.80 3.01
N ILE A 94 -10.88 7.64 3.02
CA ILE A 94 -11.81 8.63 3.53
C ILE A 94 -12.70 7.96 4.57
N ASP A 95 -12.73 8.53 5.77
CA ASP A 95 -13.77 8.24 6.75
C ASP A 95 -14.76 9.39 6.73
N TYR A 96 -16.05 9.07 6.70
CA TYR A 96 -17.16 10.01 6.69
C TYR A 96 -18.26 9.56 7.65
N TYR A 97 -18.96 10.50 8.27
CA TYR A 97 -20.21 10.21 8.97
C TYR A 97 -21.28 11.27 8.72
N GLU A 98 -22.53 10.82 8.77
CA GLU A 98 -23.73 11.63 8.83
C GLU A 98 -24.39 11.42 10.19
N ASN A 99 -24.63 12.50 10.94
CA ASN A 99 -25.36 12.44 12.20
C ASN A 99 -26.85 12.68 12.00
N SER A 100 -27.23 13.76 11.31
CA SER A 100 -28.64 14.09 11.09
C SER A 100 -28.82 15.17 10.02
N GLY A 101 -29.78 14.97 9.12
CA GLY A 101 -30.18 15.99 8.14
C GLY A 101 -29.85 15.59 6.71
N GLY A 102 -29.11 16.44 6.00
CA GLY A 102 -28.76 16.21 4.61
C GLY A 102 -27.34 15.66 4.48
N ALA A 103 -27.15 14.54 3.79
CA ALA A 103 -25.83 13.92 3.64
C ALA A 103 -25.14 14.32 2.34
N THR A 104 -23.89 14.78 2.41
CA THR A 104 -23.04 15.07 1.24
C THR A 104 -21.61 14.60 1.48
N MET A 105 -20.99 13.98 0.48
CA MET A 105 -19.56 13.66 0.48
C MET A 105 -18.97 13.75 -0.93
N LYS A 106 -18.06 14.70 -1.17
CA LYS A 106 -17.39 14.90 -2.47
C LYS A 106 -15.88 14.89 -2.34
N LEU A 107 -15.20 14.24 -3.27
CA LEU A 107 -13.74 14.22 -3.41
C LEU A 107 -13.35 14.79 -4.78
N GLU A 108 -12.63 15.90 -4.74
CA GLU A 108 -12.09 16.57 -5.93
C GLU A 108 -10.59 16.81 -5.77
N TRP A 109 -9.91 17.05 -6.88
CA TRP A 109 -8.49 17.37 -6.88
C TRP A 109 -8.09 18.26 -8.05
N GLU A 110 -7.03 19.04 -7.86
CA GLU A 110 -6.35 19.79 -8.92
C GLU A 110 -4.84 19.54 -8.85
N GLY A 111 -4.13 19.69 -9.96
CA GLY A 111 -2.69 19.46 -10.00
C GLY A 111 -2.09 19.58 -11.40
N PRO A 112 -0.83 19.15 -11.59
CA PRO A 112 -0.14 19.24 -12.87
C PRO A 112 -0.94 18.60 -14.02
N GLY A 113 -1.22 19.39 -15.05
CA GLY A 113 -1.93 18.94 -16.23
C GLY A 113 -3.44 18.77 -16.09
N GLN A 114 -4.06 19.20 -14.97
CA GLN A 114 -5.52 19.16 -14.80
C GLN A 114 -6.05 20.31 -13.91
N SER A 115 -7.15 20.93 -14.34
CA SER A 115 -7.94 21.83 -13.48
C SER A 115 -8.71 21.04 -12.42
N ARG A 116 -9.16 21.71 -11.35
CA ARG A 116 -10.01 21.10 -10.31
C ARG A 116 -11.21 20.37 -10.91
N ALA A 117 -11.37 19.11 -10.52
CA ALA A 117 -12.50 18.28 -10.89
C ALA A 117 -12.67 17.11 -9.89
N PRO A 118 -13.85 16.45 -9.85
CA PRO A 118 -14.01 15.16 -9.18
C PRO A 118 -12.95 14.16 -9.63
N VAL A 119 -12.43 13.37 -8.69
CA VAL A 119 -11.44 12.34 -9.04
C VAL A 119 -12.11 11.30 -9.95
N ALA A 120 -11.67 11.21 -11.20
CA ALA A 120 -12.24 10.32 -12.20
C ALA A 120 -12.03 8.84 -11.83
N ALA A 121 -13.00 7.98 -12.15
CA ALA A 121 -12.92 6.54 -11.91
C ALA A 121 -11.66 5.90 -12.50
N ALA A 122 -11.20 6.37 -13.67
CA ALA A 122 -9.96 5.90 -14.30
C ALA A 122 -8.67 6.24 -13.52
N ARG A 123 -8.77 7.08 -12.49
CA ARG A 123 -7.67 7.42 -11.57
C ARG A 123 -7.81 6.73 -10.24
N LEU A 124 -8.95 6.08 -9.98
CA LEU A 124 -9.22 5.34 -8.75
C LEU A 124 -9.09 3.85 -9.01
N THR A 125 -8.47 3.16 -8.07
CA THR A 125 -8.55 1.70 -7.99
C THR A 125 -9.23 1.36 -6.68
N PRO A 126 -10.40 0.68 -6.70
CA PRO A 126 -11.10 0.30 -5.49
C PRO A 126 -10.17 -0.49 -4.57
N GLY A 127 -10.06 -0.05 -3.33
CA GLY A 127 -9.51 -0.86 -2.26
C GLY A 127 -10.61 -1.74 -1.73
N THR A 128 -10.24 -2.92 -1.30
CA THR A 128 -11.21 -3.93 -0.84
C THR A 128 -11.31 -3.90 0.69
N GLY A 129 -11.16 -2.67 1.24
CA GLY A 129 -10.90 -2.25 2.63
C GLY A 129 -9.55 -1.52 2.78
N LEU A 130 -9.22 -0.97 3.98
CA LEU A 130 -8.12 0.00 4.25
C LEU A 130 -6.82 -0.31 3.50
N GLY A 131 -6.73 0.23 2.27
CA GLY A 131 -5.57 0.64 1.43
C GLY A 131 -4.36 -0.26 1.27
N ASP A 132 -4.13 -1.22 2.16
CA ASP A 132 -2.80 -1.75 2.47
C ASP A 132 -2.78 -3.28 2.36
N ARG A 133 -3.93 -3.93 2.14
CA ARG A 133 -4.06 -5.39 2.27
C ARG A 133 -3.27 -6.18 1.22
N LEU A 134 -3.10 -5.62 0.02
CA LEU A 134 -2.21 -6.15 -1.01
C LEU A 134 -0.74 -5.79 -0.76
N LEU A 135 -0.46 -4.76 0.02
CA LEU A 135 0.90 -4.25 0.27
C LEU A 135 1.57 -4.93 1.46
N ASP A 136 0.78 -5.28 2.47
CA ASP A 136 1.27 -5.79 3.74
C ASP A 136 1.00 -7.29 3.92
N TRP A 137 1.78 -7.92 4.78
CA TRP A 137 1.50 -9.20 5.42
C TRP A 137 0.61 -8.98 6.65
N HIS A 138 -0.31 -9.89 6.91
CA HIS A 138 -1.24 -9.83 8.04
C HIS A 138 -1.03 -11.04 8.93
N ARG A 139 -0.73 -10.81 10.21
CA ARG A 139 -0.60 -11.90 11.17
C ARG A 139 -1.99 -12.35 11.64
N ASN A 140 -2.28 -13.63 11.56
CA ASN A 140 -3.44 -14.21 12.22
C ASN A 140 -3.11 -14.38 13.72
N PRO A 141 -3.84 -13.73 14.65
CA PRO A 141 -3.53 -13.81 16.07
C PRO A 141 -3.75 -15.21 16.67
N ALA A 142 -4.58 -16.06 16.04
CA ALA A 142 -4.92 -17.38 16.57
C ALA A 142 -3.79 -18.41 16.40
N ASN A 143 -3.17 -18.47 15.22
CA ASN A 143 -2.09 -19.41 14.92
C ASN A 143 -0.70 -18.73 14.83
N GLY A 144 -0.67 -17.40 14.73
CA GLY A 144 0.56 -16.63 14.64
C GLY A 144 1.22 -16.59 13.27
N HIS A 145 0.63 -17.24 12.26
CA HIS A 145 1.12 -17.25 10.89
C HIS A 145 0.81 -15.91 10.19
N PHE A 146 1.52 -15.65 9.09
CA PHE A 146 1.40 -14.43 8.30
C PHE A 146 0.81 -14.73 6.93
N TYR A 147 -0.15 -13.90 6.52
CA TYR A 147 -0.90 -14.10 5.30
C TYR A 147 -0.85 -12.88 4.41
N LYS A 148 -0.83 -13.11 3.11
CA LYS A 148 -0.85 -12.05 2.12
C LYS A 148 -1.63 -12.51 0.89
N ILE A 149 -2.60 -11.69 0.47
CA ILE A 149 -3.19 -11.87 -0.85
C ILE A 149 -2.33 -11.12 -1.87
N ILE A 150 -2.08 -11.77 -3.01
CA ILE A 150 -1.19 -11.23 -4.03
C ILE A 150 -1.92 -11.22 -5.37
N GLY A 151 -1.75 -10.12 -6.09
CA GLY A 151 -2.15 -9.90 -7.48
C GLY A 151 -0.96 -9.53 -8.37
N PRO A 152 -1.17 -9.18 -9.65
CA PRO A 152 -2.38 -9.47 -10.43
C PRO A 152 -2.61 -10.99 -10.57
N ALA A 153 -3.70 -11.39 -11.23
CA ALA A 153 -4.01 -12.81 -11.44
C ALA A 153 -2.89 -13.53 -12.21
N MET A 154 -2.65 -14.80 -11.88
CA MET A 154 -1.69 -15.67 -12.54
C MET A 154 -2.11 -17.13 -12.37
N THR A 155 -1.48 -18.05 -13.11
CA THR A 155 -1.73 -19.50 -12.97
C THR A 155 -1.34 -20.02 -11.58
N TRP A 156 -1.91 -21.15 -11.18
CA TRP A 156 -1.63 -21.74 -9.86
C TRP A 156 -0.14 -22.04 -9.68
N ALA A 157 0.51 -22.61 -10.70
CA ALA A 157 1.95 -22.90 -10.68
C ALA A 157 2.81 -21.63 -10.52
N ALA A 158 2.48 -20.54 -11.21
CA ALA A 158 3.15 -19.26 -11.02
C ALA A 158 2.91 -18.69 -9.61
N GLY A 159 1.70 -18.86 -9.08
CA GLY A 159 1.34 -18.46 -7.73
C GLY A 159 2.13 -19.19 -6.66
N LYS A 160 2.28 -20.51 -6.80
CA LYS A 160 3.15 -21.35 -5.96
C LYS A 160 4.60 -20.85 -6.00
N ALA A 161 5.16 -20.65 -7.19
CA ALA A 161 6.54 -20.17 -7.34
C ALA A 161 6.75 -18.81 -6.64
N GLN A 162 5.77 -17.91 -6.73
CA GLN A 162 5.86 -16.62 -6.06
C GLN A 162 5.67 -16.71 -4.55
N ALA A 163 4.80 -17.59 -4.07
CA ALA A 163 4.66 -17.85 -2.63
C ALA A 163 6.01 -18.30 -2.04
N ALA A 164 6.68 -19.23 -2.73
CA ALA A 164 8.02 -19.69 -2.37
C ALA A 164 9.05 -18.55 -2.39
N ALA A 165 9.05 -17.69 -3.42
CA ALA A 165 9.95 -16.53 -3.50
C ALA A 165 9.76 -15.52 -2.36
N LEU A 166 8.59 -15.53 -1.72
CA LEU A 166 8.26 -14.70 -0.56
C LEU A 166 8.52 -15.41 0.78
N GLY A 167 9.13 -16.59 0.75
CA GLY A 167 9.40 -17.41 1.94
C GLY A 167 8.12 -17.96 2.57
N GLY A 168 7.15 -18.34 1.74
CA GLY A 168 5.88 -18.93 2.14
C GLY A 168 5.41 -19.99 1.15
N HIS A 169 4.14 -20.35 1.23
CA HIS A 169 3.47 -21.28 0.31
C HIS A 169 2.04 -20.79 0.04
N LEU A 170 1.36 -21.37 -0.95
CA LEU A 170 -0.08 -21.15 -1.08
C LEU A 170 -0.77 -21.65 0.19
N VAL A 171 -1.76 -20.90 0.68
CA VAL A 171 -2.34 -21.11 2.01
C VAL A 171 -2.87 -22.53 2.21
N THR A 172 -2.52 -23.11 3.36
CA THR A 172 -3.16 -24.31 3.90
C THR A 172 -4.29 -23.85 4.83
N VAL A 173 -5.50 -24.37 4.66
CA VAL A 173 -6.63 -23.98 5.52
C VAL A 173 -6.94 -25.12 6.49
N ASN A 174 -6.50 -24.95 7.74
CA ASN A 174 -6.47 -26.01 8.74
C ASN A 174 -7.78 -26.15 9.53
N ASP A 175 -8.54 -25.06 9.67
CA ASP A 175 -9.80 -25.06 10.41
C ASP A 175 -10.80 -23.99 9.93
N ALA A 176 -12.01 -24.07 10.47
CA ALA A 176 -13.11 -23.15 10.15
C ALA A 176 -12.82 -21.71 10.60
N ALA A 177 -12.07 -21.51 11.69
CA ALA A 177 -11.75 -20.20 12.22
C ALA A 177 -10.72 -19.48 11.33
N GLU A 178 -9.72 -20.21 10.85
CA GLU A 178 -8.76 -19.74 9.84
C GLU A 178 -9.49 -19.39 8.54
N ASN A 179 -10.37 -20.27 8.03
CA ASN A 179 -11.17 -19.97 6.85
C ASN A 179 -11.98 -18.68 7.04
N ALA A 180 -12.69 -18.53 8.16
CA ALA A 180 -13.46 -17.33 8.47
C ALA A 180 -12.58 -16.08 8.63
N TRP A 181 -11.38 -16.22 9.18
CA TRP A 181 -10.43 -15.12 9.33
C TRP A 181 -9.88 -14.66 7.98
N LEU A 182 -9.48 -15.59 7.10
CA LEU A 182 -9.05 -15.29 5.74
C LEU A 182 -10.12 -14.52 4.98
N LEU A 183 -11.38 -14.89 5.20
CA LEU A 183 -12.52 -14.18 4.65
C LEU A 183 -12.65 -12.75 5.20
N GLY A 184 -12.65 -12.58 6.51
CA GLY A 184 -12.69 -11.25 7.12
C GLY A 184 -11.54 -10.36 6.68
N MET A 185 -10.37 -10.96 6.42
CA MET A 185 -9.16 -10.26 6.00
C MET A 185 -9.18 -9.89 4.50
N PHE A 186 -9.65 -10.78 3.62
CA PHE A 186 -9.46 -10.67 2.18
C PHE A 186 -10.76 -10.60 1.34
N ARG A 187 -11.98 -10.58 1.91
CA ARG A 187 -13.24 -10.49 1.14
C ARG A 187 -13.68 -9.06 0.74
N PRO A 188 -14.15 -8.87 -0.51
CA PRO A 188 -13.56 -9.44 -1.72
C PRO A 188 -12.50 -8.48 -2.25
N VAL A 189 -11.23 -8.87 -2.07
CA VAL A 189 -10.09 -8.37 -2.86
C VAL A 189 -10.25 -8.74 -4.33
N THR A 190 -10.80 -9.92 -4.58
CA THR A 190 -11.18 -10.48 -5.88
C THR A 190 -12.31 -11.49 -5.66
N ASP A 191 -12.90 -12.04 -6.72
CA ASP A 191 -13.98 -13.04 -6.60
C ASP A 191 -13.47 -14.37 -6.02
N ASN A 192 -12.32 -14.84 -6.51
CA ASN A 192 -11.71 -16.11 -6.11
C ASN A 192 -10.19 -15.97 -6.03
N ALA A 193 -9.58 -16.63 -5.05
CA ALA A 193 -8.13 -16.72 -4.93
C ALA A 193 -7.67 -18.17 -4.77
N PHE A 194 -6.56 -18.52 -5.43
CA PHE A 194 -5.92 -19.83 -5.26
C PHE A 194 -5.49 -20.05 -3.81
N ILE A 195 -5.72 -21.28 -3.36
CA ILE A 195 -5.21 -21.86 -2.12
C ILE A 195 -4.27 -23.03 -2.44
N GLY A 196 -3.62 -23.63 -1.44
CA GLY A 196 -2.63 -24.69 -1.65
C GLY A 196 -3.20 -26.07 -1.98
N ALA A 197 -4.52 -26.27 -1.93
CA ALA A 197 -5.14 -27.56 -2.24
C ALA A 197 -5.07 -27.86 -3.74
N ASN A 198 -4.65 -29.09 -4.08
CA ASN A 198 -4.53 -29.59 -5.45
C ASN A 198 -4.54 -31.13 -5.47
N ASP A 199 -4.91 -31.74 -6.59
CA ASP A 199 -4.83 -33.18 -6.85
C ASP A 199 -4.10 -33.52 -8.17
N ILE A 200 -3.32 -32.56 -8.69
CA ILE A 200 -2.48 -32.64 -9.91
C ILE A 200 -1.72 -33.97 -10.07
N ALA A 201 -1.27 -34.57 -8.96
CA ALA A 201 -0.48 -35.80 -8.99
C ALA A 201 -1.32 -37.07 -9.15
N ALA A 202 -2.57 -37.05 -8.67
CA ALA A 202 -3.48 -38.19 -8.68
C ALA A 202 -4.93 -37.70 -8.51
N GLU A 203 -5.71 -37.83 -9.58
CA GLU A 203 -7.12 -37.44 -9.64
C GLU A 203 -7.92 -37.92 -8.42
N GLY A 204 -8.63 -36.98 -7.79
CA GLY A 204 -9.44 -37.24 -6.60
C GLY A 204 -8.64 -37.47 -5.31
N ALA A 205 -7.30 -37.38 -5.31
CA ALA A 205 -6.48 -37.43 -4.09
C ALA A 205 -5.92 -36.04 -3.77
N TRP A 206 -6.73 -35.24 -3.07
CA TRP A 206 -6.45 -33.83 -2.81
C TRP A 206 -5.45 -33.65 -1.67
N VAL A 207 -4.35 -32.97 -1.98
CA VAL A 207 -3.24 -32.70 -1.06
C VAL A 207 -3.02 -31.20 -0.85
N TRP A 208 -2.43 -30.85 0.29
CA TRP A 208 -1.89 -29.51 0.52
C TRP A 208 -0.49 -29.38 -0.10
N ASP A 209 -0.29 -28.38 -0.94
CA ASP A 209 1.00 -28.11 -1.62
C ASP A 209 2.19 -27.98 -0.67
N GLN A 210 1.96 -27.43 0.53
CA GLN A 210 2.99 -27.16 1.53
C GLN A 210 3.79 -28.42 1.92
N ASN A 211 3.10 -29.55 2.12
CA ASN A 211 3.68 -30.74 2.72
C ASN A 211 3.20 -32.08 2.11
N GLY A 212 2.32 -32.03 1.10
CA GLY A 212 1.75 -33.22 0.47
C GLY A 212 0.74 -33.97 1.33
N ALA A 213 0.24 -33.39 2.42
CA ALA A 213 -0.75 -34.03 3.27
C ALA A 213 -2.08 -34.21 2.51
N ASN A 214 -2.50 -35.47 2.34
CA ASN A 214 -3.81 -35.81 1.79
C ASN A 214 -4.91 -35.43 2.78
N PHE A 215 -5.86 -34.61 2.33
CA PHE A 215 -6.93 -34.07 3.17
C PHE A 215 -8.34 -34.43 2.65
N TRP A 216 -8.48 -34.85 1.39
CA TRP A 216 -9.77 -35.22 0.80
C TRP A 216 -9.59 -36.28 -0.29
N ASN A 217 -10.50 -37.26 -0.34
CA ASN A 217 -10.49 -38.31 -1.37
C ASN A 217 -11.84 -38.39 -2.09
N GLY A 218 -11.82 -38.43 -3.42
CA GLY A 218 -12.98 -38.49 -4.31
C GLY A 218 -13.35 -37.15 -4.92
N ALA A 219 -14.35 -37.16 -5.80
CA ALA A 219 -14.94 -35.98 -6.40
C ALA A 219 -16.00 -35.39 -5.46
N ALA A 220 -17.13 -34.92 -6.00
CA ALA A 220 -18.20 -34.26 -5.26
C ALA A 220 -18.85 -35.15 -4.19
N ASP A 221 -18.75 -36.47 -4.33
CA ASP A 221 -19.22 -37.50 -3.41
C ASP A 221 -18.11 -38.05 -2.49
N GLY A 222 -16.94 -37.41 -2.52
CA GLY A 222 -15.77 -37.76 -1.73
C GLY A 222 -15.94 -37.53 -0.22
N ALA A 223 -14.86 -37.79 0.51
CA ALA A 223 -14.83 -37.64 1.96
C ALA A 223 -13.53 -36.99 2.43
N ALA A 224 -13.66 -36.16 3.46
CA ALA A 224 -12.51 -35.60 4.16
C ALA A 224 -11.72 -36.71 4.87
N VAL A 225 -10.40 -36.62 4.82
CA VAL A 225 -9.53 -37.45 5.65
C VAL A 225 -9.73 -37.04 7.11
N SER A 226 -9.83 -38.02 8.01
CA SER A 226 -10.08 -37.78 9.44
C SER A 226 -9.06 -36.80 10.03
N GLY A 227 -9.55 -35.77 10.72
CA GLY A 227 -8.71 -34.74 11.34
C GLY A 227 -8.38 -33.54 10.45
N PHE A 228 -8.76 -33.56 9.17
CA PHE A 228 -8.61 -32.41 8.28
C PHE A 228 -9.90 -31.62 8.14
N TYR A 229 -9.74 -30.30 7.99
CA TYR A 229 -10.83 -29.40 7.66
C TYR A 229 -11.02 -29.31 6.14
N THR A 230 -12.28 -29.28 5.71
CA THR A 230 -12.66 -28.98 4.33
C THR A 230 -13.80 -27.99 4.29
N ASN A 231 -13.86 -27.22 3.21
CA ASN A 231 -14.96 -26.28 2.99
C ASN A 231 -15.36 -26.21 1.52
N TRP A 232 -15.36 -27.36 0.83
CA TRP A 232 -15.84 -27.49 -0.53
C TRP A 232 -17.27 -26.94 -0.66
N ASN A 233 -17.52 -26.24 -1.76
CA ASN A 233 -18.88 -25.83 -2.10
C ASN A 233 -19.74 -27.07 -2.38
N SER A 234 -21.07 -26.91 -2.29
CA SER A 234 -21.99 -28.00 -2.60
C SER A 234 -21.77 -28.50 -4.02
N GLY A 235 -21.36 -29.76 -4.17
CA GLY A 235 -21.07 -30.37 -5.46
C GLY A 235 -19.60 -30.30 -5.88
N GLU A 236 -18.70 -29.78 -5.03
CA GLU A 236 -17.26 -29.71 -5.30
C GLU A 236 -16.45 -30.69 -4.42
N PRO A 237 -15.23 -31.08 -4.83
CA PRO A 237 -14.61 -30.83 -6.14
C PRO A 237 -15.26 -31.67 -7.23
N ASN A 238 -15.48 -31.12 -8.43
CA ASN A 238 -16.28 -31.77 -9.48
C ASN A 238 -15.50 -32.26 -10.70
N ASP A 239 -14.20 -31.96 -10.78
CA ASP A 239 -13.31 -32.28 -11.91
C ASP A 239 -13.86 -31.85 -13.28
N SER A 240 -14.52 -30.69 -13.33
CA SER A 240 -15.16 -30.18 -14.56
C SER A 240 -14.12 -29.71 -15.59
N ASN A 241 -13.72 -30.62 -16.47
CA ASN A 241 -12.68 -30.42 -17.50
C ASN A 241 -11.24 -30.52 -16.97
N GLY A 242 -10.95 -31.45 -16.06
CA GLY A 242 -9.59 -31.64 -15.54
C GLY A 242 -9.22 -30.48 -14.61
N GLU A 243 -9.94 -30.36 -13.49
CA GLU A 243 -9.80 -29.24 -12.56
C GLU A 243 -8.92 -29.61 -11.37
N ASP A 244 -7.61 -29.44 -11.51
CA ASP A 244 -6.70 -30.01 -10.51
C ASP A 244 -6.29 -29.08 -9.34
N VAL A 245 -6.83 -27.85 -9.25
CA VAL A 245 -6.38 -26.84 -8.25
C VAL A 245 -7.52 -26.08 -7.59
N ALA A 246 -7.43 -25.90 -6.27
CA ALA A 246 -8.50 -25.26 -5.51
C ALA A 246 -8.38 -23.73 -5.44
N VAL A 247 -9.53 -23.07 -5.45
CA VAL A 247 -9.72 -21.68 -5.07
C VAL A 247 -10.65 -21.55 -3.88
N MET A 248 -10.46 -20.50 -3.09
CA MET A 248 -11.46 -20.01 -2.14
C MET A 248 -12.23 -18.86 -2.77
N ASN A 249 -13.57 -18.95 -2.74
CA ASN A 249 -14.42 -17.82 -3.08
C ASN A 249 -14.35 -16.77 -1.97
N LEU A 250 -13.97 -15.53 -2.29
CA LEU A 250 -13.87 -14.42 -1.33
C LEU A 250 -15.13 -13.54 -1.33
N ALA A 251 -16.20 -13.98 -1.97
CA ALA A 251 -17.49 -13.92 -1.32
C ALA A 251 -17.57 -15.20 -0.46
N SER A 252 -18.59 -16.04 -0.59
CA SER A 252 -18.98 -17.14 0.33
C SER A 252 -17.93 -17.78 1.27
N GLY A 253 -16.71 -18.08 0.82
CA GLY A 253 -15.66 -18.73 1.61
C GLY A 253 -15.56 -20.23 1.42
N VAL A 254 -16.46 -20.77 0.61
CA VAL A 254 -16.40 -22.15 0.16
C VAL A 254 -15.41 -22.30 -0.99
N TRP A 255 -14.95 -23.53 -1.20
CA TRP A 255 -13.91 -23.86 -2.15
C TRP A 255 -14.48 -24.44 -3.44
N ASN A 256 -13.76 -24.23 -4.53
CA ASN A 256 -14.03 -24.76 -5.86
C ASN A 256 -12.72 -25.26 -6.45
N ASP A 257 -12.72 -26.34 -7.19
CA ASP A 257 -11.61 -26.72 -8.05
C ASP A 257 -11.63 -25.90 -9.35
N LEU A 258 -10.49 -25.76 -10.01
CA LEU A 258 -10.35 -25.08 -11.29
C LEU A 258 -9.28 -25.74 -12.12
N ASN A 259 -9.41 -25.65 -13.43
CA ASN A 259 -8.33 -26.03 -14.34
C ASN A 259 -7.03 -25.22 -14.05
N VAL A 260 -5.89 -25.91 -14.05
CA VAL A 260 -4.56 -25.34 -13.73
C VAL A 260 -4.14 -24.14 -14.57
N ALA A 261 -4.69 -23.99 -15.78
CA ALA A 261 -4.40 -22.88 -16.69
C ALA A 261 -5.19 -21.59 -16.35
N ARG A 262 -6.16 -21.65 -15.43
CA ARG A 262 -6.90 -20.46 -15.00
C ARG A 262 -6.00 -19.50 -14.23
N GLU A 263 -6.28 -18.21 -14.36
CA GLU A 263 -5.56 -17.17 -13.63
C GLU A 263 -6.41 -16.61 -12.50
N ARG A 264 -5.84 -16.56 -11.28
CA ARG A 264 -6.48 -15.97 -10.10
C ARG A 264 -5.44 -15.23 -9.24
N TYR A 265 -5.92 -14.41 -8.31
CA TYR A 265 -5.08 -14.00 -7.18
C TYR A 265 -4.72 -15.24 -6.35
N ARG A 266 -3.77 -15.12 -5.43
CA ARG A 266 -3.46 -16.19 -4.48
C ARG A 266 -3.39 -15.68 -3.06
N ILE A 267 -3.74 -16.53 -2.12
CA ILE A 267 -3.45 -16.30 -0.71
C ILE A 267 -2.16 -17.06 -0.40
N VAL A 268 -1.16 -16.32 0.08
CA VAL A 268 0.11 -16.85 0.55
C VAL A 268 0.12 -16.86 2.06
N GLU A 269 0.64 -17.93 2.62
CA GLU A 269 0.85 -18.15 4.04
C GLU A 269 2.36 -18.29 4.32
N SER A 270 2.79 -17.84 5.50
CA SER A 270 4.16 -18.00 5.96
C SER A 270 4.18 -18.10 7.49
N GLU A 271 4.83 -19.12 8.00
CA GLU A 271 5.15 -19.27 9.43
C GLU A 271 6.32 -18.37 9.86
N ALA A 272 7.14 -17.93 8.90
CA ALA A 272 8.22 -17.00 9.15
C ALA A 272 7.65 -15.59 9.42
N GLY A 273 8.20 -14.92 10.43
CA GLY A 273 7.82 -13.55 10.78
C GLY A 273 7.94 -12.59 9.61
N LYS A 274 6.99 -11.66 9.47
CA LYS A 274 6.99 -10.63 8.42
C LYS A 274 6.85 -9.23 9.01
N ILE A 275 7.73 -8.32 8.62
CA ILE A 275 7.69 -6.91 9.01
C ILE A 275 7.27 -6.08 7.79
N ASN A 276 6.18 -5.33 7.95
CA ASN A 276 5.74 -4.37 6.93
C ASN A 276 6.40 -3.02 7.18
N TYR A 277 7.06 -2.45 6.17
CA TYR A 277 7.69 -1.15 6.31
C TYR A 277 7.67 -0.35 5.00
N SER A 278 8.00 0.94 5.09
CA SER A 278 8.32 1.82 3.96
C SER A 278 9.55 2.67 4.28
N GLY A 279 10.20 3.18 3.23
CA GLY A 279 11.45 3.93 3.31
C GLY A 279 12.70 3.03 3.33
N PRO A 280 13.88 3.60 3.60
CA PRO A 280 14.10 4.96 4.11
C PRO A 280 13.69 6.06 3.12
N GLU A 281 12.99 7.09 3.62
CA GLU A 281 12.66 8.28 2.84
C GLU A 281 13.56 9.46 3.27
N PRO A 282 14.10 10.25 2.32
CA PRO A 282 14.05 10.02 0.87
C PRO A 282 14.93 8.83 0.44
N PRO A 283 14.70 8.21 -0.73
CA PRO A 283 15.54 7.11 -1.24
C PRO A 283 16.92 7.59 -1.74
N ALA A 284 17.07 8.89 -1.99
CA ALA A 284 18.35 9.52 -2.26
C ALA A 284 18.31 11.00 -1.86
N ALA A 285 19.45 11.55 -1.44
CA ALA A 285 19.61 12.97 -1.15
C ALA A 285 21.02 13.44 -1.52
N THR A 286 21.14 14.69 -1.98
CA THR A 286 22.42 15.38 -2.13
C THR A 286 22.41 16.58 -1.20
N ILE A 287 23.31 16.60 -0.22
CA ILE A 287 23.29 17.58 0.88
C ILE A 287 24.56 18.43 0.85
N VAL A 288 24.40 19.73 1.07
CA VAL A 288 25.53 20.66 1.19
C VAL A 288 26.23 20.43 2.53
N VAL A 289 27.57 20.49 2.55
CA VAL A 289 28.37 20.45 3.79
C VAL A 289 27.83 21.45 4.83
N GLY A 290 27.77 21.06 6.11
CA GLY A 290 27.22 21.89 7.18
C GLY A 290 25.71 21.75 7.39
N ARG A 291 24.98 21.04 6.50
CA ARG A 291 23.52 20.90 6.57
C ARG A 291 23.10 19.58 7.20
N ARG A 292 21.87 19.56 7.71
CA ARG A 292 21.25 18.36 8.28
C ARG A 292 20.74 17.42 7.19
N PHE A 293 20.99 16.14 7.37
CA PHE A 293 20.34 15.04 6.65
C PHE A 293 19.45 14.23 7.59
N GLN A 294 18.29 13.77 7.09
CA GLN A 294 17.42 12.83 7.79
C GLN A 294 16.94 11.75 6.83
N ALA A 295 16.92 10.51 7.31
CA ALA A 295 16.31 9.37 6.63
C ALA A 295 15.36 8.68 7.59
N LYS A 296 14.11 8.46 7.18
CA LYS A 296 13.06 7.90 8.04
C LYS A 296 12.51 6.59 7.49
N VAL A 297 12.41 5.60 8.35
CA VAL A 297 11.69 4.34 8.12
C VAL A 297 10.35 4.39 8.85
N VAL A 298 9.32 3.79 8.26
CA VAL A 298 8.01 3.65 8.89
C VAL A 298 7.64 2.17 8.91
N VAL A 299 7.52 1.59 10.10
CA VAL A 299 7.01 0.23 10.29
C VAL A 299 5.49 0.28 10.44
N ARG A 300 4.79 -0.64 9.78
CA ARG A 300 3.34 -0.79 9.83
C ARG A 300 2.98 -2.08 10.55
N ARG A 301 2.10 -1.97 11.55
CA ARG A 301 1.52 -3.12 12.28
C ARG A 301 2.60 -4.11 12.79
N PRO A 302 3.64 -3.63 13.51
CA PRO A 302 4.64 -4.55 14.08
C PRO A 302 3.96 -5.53 15.04
N VAL A 303 4.53 -6.73 15.15
CA VAL A 303 4.25 -7.59 16.29
C VAL A 303 4.94 -6.96 17.50
N GLY A 304 4.16 -6.39 18.42
CA GLY A 304 4.69 -5.71 19.59
C GLY A 304 5.56 -4.50 19.24
N THR A 305 6.80 -4.44 19.74
CA THR A 305 7.67 -3.25 19.63
C THR A 305 8.68 -3.38 18.49
N ALA A 306 8.66 -2.44 17.55
CA ALA A 306 9.69 -2.36 16.51
C ALA A 306 11.01 -1.77 17.05
N THR A 307 12.14 -2.37 16.67
CA THR A 307 13.49 -1.89 16.97
C THR A 307 14.27 -1.65 15.67
N TYR A 308 15.27 -0.76 15.74
CA TYR A 308 15.98 -0.26 14.57
C TYR A 308 17.49 -0.29 14.81
N GLN A 309 18.26 -0.49 13.74
CA GLN A 309 19.71 -0.29 13.75
C GLN A 309 20.19 0.16 12.37
N TRP A 310 20.82 1.33 12.28
CA TRP A 310 21.33 1.85 11.01
C TRP A 310 22.76 1.42 10.69
N TYR A 311 23.03 1.29 9.39
CA TYR A 311 24.32 0.92 8.80
C TYR A 311 24.67 1.92 7.69
N LYS A 312 25.97 2.16 7.50
CA LYS A 312 26.54 2.94 6.39
C LYS A 312 27.50 2.07 5.61
N ASN A 313 27.25 1.87 4.32
CA ASN A 313 28.03 0.97 3.45
C ASN A 313 28.23 -0.40 4.13
N ASP A 314 27.14 -0.93 4.70
CA ASP A 314 27.08 -2.20 5.43
C ASP A 314 27.89 -2.24 6.75
N VAL A 315 28.44 -1.09 7.19
CA VAL A 315 29.12 -0.94 8.49
C VAL A 315 28.15 -0.37 9.52
N LEU A 316 28.10 -0.99 10.71
CA LEU A 316 27.28 -0.57 11.84
C LEU A 316 27.52 0.91 12.20
N ILE A 317 26.46 1.68 12.41
CA ILE A 317 26.51 3.02 13.02
C ILE A 317 26.13 2.89 14.51
N PRO A 318 27.11 2.95 15.44
CA PRO A 318 26.82 2.74 16.86
C PRO A 318 25.74 3.69 17.40
N GLY A 319 24.75 3.15 18.09
CA GLY A 319 23.70 3.92 18.77
C GLY A 319 22.59 4.48 17.87
N ALA A 320 22.70 4.36 16.55
CA ALA A 320 21.66 4.78 15.61
C ALA A 320 20.49 3.77 15.61
N THR A 321 19.63 3.86 16.64
CA THR A 321 18.61 2.86 16.99
C THR A 321 17.17 3.36 16.92
N THR A 322 16.96 4.53 16.32
CA THR A 322 15.63 5.13 16.14
C THR A 322 15.15 4.93 14.70
N ALA A 323 13.84 5.08 14.49
CA ALA A 323 13.23 5.02 13.16
C ALA A 323 13.73 6.10 12.18
N THR A 324 14.39 7.16 12.68
CA THR A 324 14.92 8.26 11.88
C THR A 324 16.42 8.44 12.14
N LEU A 325 17.26 8.12 11.16
CA LEU A 325 18.65 8.53 11.19
C LEU A 325 18.73 10.04 10.97
N THR A 326 19.43 10.75 11.85
CA THR A 326 19.70 12.19 11.72
C THR A 326 21.20 12.44 11.76
N ILE A 327 21.72 13.10 10.73
CA ILE A 327 23.08 13.63 10.69
C ILE A 327 22.94 15.16 10.75
N PRO A 328 23.23 15.80 11.91
CA PRO A 328 22.97 17.23 12.09
C PRO A 328 23.89 18.12 11.23
N ASP A 329 25.13 17.69 11.02
CA ASP A 329 26.15 18.39 10.26
C ASP A 329 26.80 17.42 9.27
N VAL A 330 26.39 17.50 8.00
CA VAL A 330 26.88 16.64 6.93
C VAL A 330 28.25 17.12 6.46
N GLY A 331 29.17 16.18 6.24
CA GLY A 331 30.48 16.39 5.64
C GLY A 331 30.77 15.24 4.67
N TYR A 332 31.84 15.32 3.88
CA TYR A 332 32.12 14.31 2.85
C TYR A 332 32.22 12.88 3.37
N VAL A 333 32.70 12.72 4.61
CA VAL A 333 32.76 11.43 5.30
C VAL A 333 31.39 10.80 5.54
N HIS A 334 30.29 11.55 5.41
CA HIS A 334 28.92 11.06 5.51
C HIS A 334 28.36 10.59 4.17
N ALA A 335 29.01 10.85 3.03
CA ALA A 335 28.54 10.32 1.75
C ALA A 335 28.53 8.78 1.77
N GLY A 336 27.51 8.17 1.18
CA GLY A 336 27.38 6.71 1.10
C GLY A 336 25.96 6.19 1.08
N ARG A 337 25.86 4.87 1.18
CA ARG A 337 24.61 4.10 1.19
C ARG A 337 24.23 3.80 2.63
N TYR A 338 23.00 4.10 3.04
CA TYR A 338 22.51 3.83 4.39
C TYR A 338 21.32 2.87 4.36
N THR A 339 21.36 1.85 5.19
CA THR A 339 20.29 0.88 5.40
C THR A 339 19.90 0.84 6.87
N CYS A 340 18.68 0.38 7.15
CA CYS A 340 18.21 0.13 8.50
C CYS A 340 17.87 -1.35 8.62
N GLU A 341 18.39 -2.02 9.65
CA GLU A 341 17.82 -3.26 10.14
C GLU A 341 16.58 -2.93 10.96
N ILE A 342 15.50 -3.67 10.75
CA ILE A 342 14.27 -3.59 11.52
C ILE A 342 14.00 -4.97 12.10
N LYS A 343 13.66 -5.00 13.39
CA LYS A 343 13.12 -6.17 14.08
C LYS A 343 11.82 -5.77 14.78
N ASP A 344 10.99 -6.74 15.10
CA ASP A 344 9.87 -6.56 16.02
C ASP A 344 9.83 -7.75 17.01
N ASP A 345 8.77 -7.90 17.79
CA ASP A 345 8.65 -8.99 18.76
C ASP A 345 8.27 -10.33 18.09
N SER A 346 8.18 -10.37 16.75
CA SER A 346 8.22 -11.62 16.01
C SER A 346 9.68 -12.07 15.77
N PRO A 347 9.92 -13.32 15.32
CA PRO A 347 11.25 -13.76 14.90
C PRO A 347 11.78 -13.05 13.64
N ALA A 348 11.04 -12.10 13.06
CA ALA A 348 11.41 -11.44 11.82
C ALA A 348 12.60 -10.49 11.99
N THR A 349 13.46 -10.46 10.98
CA THR A 349 14.45 -9.40 10.80
C THR A 349 14.43 -9.00 9.33
N VAL A 350 14.42 -7.71 9.04
CA VAL A 350 14.47 -7.21 7.66
C VAL A 350 15.45 -6.07 7.52
N MET A 351 16.25 -6.11 6.46
CA MET A 351 17.06 -4.99 6.02
C MET A 351 16.26 -4.16 5.03
N THR A 352 16.19 -2.85 5.24
CA THR A 352 15.56 -1.95 4.29
C THR A 352 16.34 -1.87 2.97
N SER A 353 15.69 -1.37 1.93
CA SER A 353 16.41 -0.73 0.82
C SER A 353 17.28 0.41 1.34
N ALA A 354 18.22 0.88 0.54
CA ALA A 354 19.09 1.97 0.98
C ALA A 354 18.64 3.34 0.53
N VAL A 355 18.90 4.32 1.38
CA VAL A 355 19.04 5.71 0.96
C VAL A 355 20.48 5.99 0.54
N THR A 356 20.67 6.68 -0.59
CA THR A 356 21.99 7.14 -1.02
C THR A 356 22.18 8.62 -0.69
N LEU A 357 23.20 8.95 0.10
CA LEU A 357 23.57 10.32 0.45
C LEU A 357 24.80 10.76 -0.37
N GLY A 358 24.60 11.74 -1.26
CA GLY A 358 25.65 12.53 -1.88
C GLY A 358 25.96 13.78 -1.05
N VAL A 359 27.20 14.27 -1.11
CA VAL A 359 27.63 15.47 -0.38
C VAL A 359 28.33 16.43 -1.34
N VAL A 360 27.97 17.70 -1.27
CA VAL A 360 28.52 18.78 -2.12
C VAL A 360 28.93 19.98 -1.27
N GLU A 361 29.88 20.78 -1.76
CA GLU A 361 30.17 22.10 -1.21
C GLU A 361 29.28 23.17 -1.84
N THR A 362 28.93 24.20 -1.07
CA THR A 362 28.41 25.44 -1.65
C THR A 362 29.53 26.16 -2.38
N LEU A 363 29.42 26.29 -3.69
CA LEU A 363 30.25 27.24 -4.44
C LEU A 363 29.94 28.65 -3.94
N GLN A 364 30.87 29.24 -3.19
CA GLN A 364 30.90 30.68 -3.04
C GLN A 364 31.32 31.25 -4.39
N VAL A 365 30.35 31.69 -5.19
CA VAL A 365 30.68 32.67 -6.24
C VAL A 365 31.13 33.91 -5.47
N PRO A 366 32.40 34.35 -5.56
CA PRO A 366 32.79 35.60 -4.93
C PRO A 366 31.84 36.66 -5.46
N ALA A 367 31.13 37.33 -4.56
CA ALA A 367 30.32 38.48 -4.95
C ALA A 367 31.24 39.39 -5.75
N LEU A 368 30.94 39.60 -7.04
CA LEU A 368 31.59 40.66 -7.79
C LEU A 368 31.34 41.92 -6.98
N SER A 369 32.38 42.44 -6.34
CA SER A 369 32.29 43.71 -5.66
C SER A 369 31.78 44.75 -6.67
N VAL A 370 31.12 45.80 -6.20
CA VAL A 370 30.71 46.93 -7.06
C VAL A 370 31.91 47.45 -7.87
N SER A 371 33.13 47.31 -7.33
CA SER A 371 34.41 47.55 -7.99
C SER A 371 34.71 46.60 -9.17
N GLY A 372 34.39 45.31 -9.05
CA GLY A 372 34.54 44.32 -10.12
C GLY A 372 33.57 44.55 -11.28
N LEU A 373 32.33 44.98 -10.98
CA LEU A 373 31.35 45.40 -11.99
C LEU A 373 31.73 46.72 -12.69
N ALA A 374 32.28 47.69 -11.96
CA ALA A 374 32.81 48.92 -12.53
C ALA A 374 34.04 48.69 -13.44
N GLY A 375 34.92 47.75 -13.06
CA GLY A 375 36.07 47.36 -13.89
C GLY A 375 35.66 46.72 -15.21
N LEU A 376 34.64 45.85 -15.20
CA LEU A 376 34.14 45.19 -16.41
C LEU A 376 33.43 46.19 -17.35
N ALA A 377 32.66 47.14 -16.79
CA ALA A 377 32.02 48.21 -17.55
C ALA A 377 33.05 49.17 -18.18
N ALA A 378 34.15 49.49 -17.48
CA ALA A 378 35.23 50.31 -18.01
C ALA A 378 36.00 49.62 -19.15
N LEU A 379 36.23 48.30 -19.04
CA LEU A 379 36.86 47.48 -20.09
C LEU A 379 35.98 47.37 -21.35
N LEU A 380 34.66 47.20 -21.19
CA LEU A 380 33.70 47.18 -22.29
C LEU A 380 33.55 48.56 -22.96
N ALA A 381 33.61 49.66 -22.19
CA ALA A 381 33.60 51.02 -22.72
C ALA A 381 34.88 51.35 -23.50
N LEU A 382 36.06 50.94 -23.02
CA LEU A 382 37.32 51.11 -23.76
C LEU A 382 37.33 50.31 -25.07
N ALA A 383 36.86 49.06 -25.05
CA ALA A 383 36.77 48.22 -26.25
C ALA A 383 35.79 48.80 -27.29
N GLY A 384 34.67 49.39 -26.85
CA GLY A 384 33.72 50.09 -27.71
C GLY A 384 34.28 51.39 -28.31
N MET A 385 35.07 52.16 -27.55
CA MET A 385 35.71 53.39 -28.02
C MET A 385 36.86 53.12 -29.01
N MET A 386 37.64 52.07 -28.80
CA MET A 386 38.70 51.67 -29.75
C MET A 386 38.12 51.20 -31.09
N ARG A 387 36.93 50.59 -31.09
CA ARG A 387 36.24 50.16 -32.32
C ARG A 387 35.63 51.31 -33.14
N ARG A 388 35.37 52.46 -32.52
CA ARG A 388 34.84 53.67 -33.19
C ARG A 388 35.91 54.59 -33.80
N ARG A 389 37.19 54.43 -33.44
CA ARG A 389 38.31 55.24 -33.98
C ARG A 389 38.99 54.64 -35.22
N GLY A 390 38.52 53.49 -35.70
CA GLY A 390 39.09 52.77 -36.85
C GLY A 390 38.19 52.73 -38.09
N LYS A 391 37.31 53.72 -38.29
CA LYS A 391 36.55 53.91 -39.53
C LYS A 391 36.65 55.35 -40.00
#